data_AF-A0A1H1C2R4-F1
#
_entry.id   AF-A0A1H1C2R4-F1
#
_cell.length_a   1.000
_cell.length_b   1.000
_cell.length_c   1.000
_cell.angle_alpha   90.00
_cell.angle_beta   90.00
_cell.angle_gamma   90.00
#
_symmetry.space_group_name_H-M   'P 1'
#
loop_
_entity.id
_entity.type
_entity.pdbx_description
1 polymer ?
#
loop_
_entity_poly.entity_id
_entity_poly.type
_entity_poly.pdbx_seq_one_letter_code
_entity_poly.pdbx_strand_id
1 'polypeptide(L)'
;MTGWNADTAAGPLGSGTVTLVEGTSFCISSANGDMYPEYPHGVFFQDTRILSRWSMTINGQPLESLAATMKEPYRALFAGRVPRSDGYADTPLIVERLREVGSGILEEITIRNYSADPAECMIALAVESDFADLFEVKGFPRAWSSTQGTDLG
;
A
#
# COMPACT_ATOMS: atom_id res chain seq x y z
N MET A 1 7.95 -5.19 28.29
CA MET A 1 6.97 -5.12 27.20
C MET A 1 7.74 -4.95 25.90
N THR A 2 8.29 -6.05 25.40
CA THR A 2 9.16 -6.10 24.21
C THR A 2 8.28 -6.48 23.03
N GLY A 3 7.61 -5.49 22.46
CA GLY A 3 6.74 -5.65 21.30
C GLY A 3 7.52 -5.45 20.01
N TRP A 4 7.58 -6.52 19.22
CA TRP A 4 7.50 -6.51 17.75
C TRP A 4 8.50 -5.61 17.00
N ASN A 5 9.78 -5.97 16.90
CA ASN A 5 10.71 -5.19 16.06
C ASN A 5 11.96 -5.91 15.49
N ALA A 6 12.00 -7.23 15.34
CA ALA A 6 13.20 -7.86 14.74
C ALA A 6 12.95 -9.06 13.82
N ASP A 7 11.98 -9.91 14.11
CA ASP A 7 11.83 -11.18 13.37
C ASP A 7 10.64 -11.13 12.40
N THR A 8 10.65 -10.16 11.48
CA THR A 8 9.69 -10.16 10.37
C THR A 8 10.24 -11.09 9.29
N ALA A 9 9.86 -12.36 9.33
CA ALA A 9 10.11 -13.35 8.27
C ALA A 9 9.38 -13.04 6.94
N ALA A 10 8.86 -11.82 6.77
CA ALA A 10 8.43 -11.34 5.47
C ALA A 10 9.71 -11.05 4.66
N GLY A 11 9.69 -11.36 3.36
CA GLY A 11 10.78 -10.98 2.46
C GLY A 11 11.08 -9.47 2.49
N PRO A 12 12.09 -9.00 1.74
CA PRO A 12 12.47 -7.59 1.76
C PRO A 12 11.23 -6.72 1.60
N LEU A 13 10.95 -5.86 2.59
CA LEU A 13 9.76 -4.99 2.58
C LEU A 13 9.79 -4.00 1.39
N GLY A 14 10.94 -3.86 0.73
CA GLY A 14 11.21 -2.84 -0.28
C GLY A 14 11.83 -1.61 0.39
N SER A 15 12.70 -0.89 -0.34
CA SER A 15 13.26 0.37 0.16
C SER A 15 12.13 1.37 0.45
N GLY A 16 12.13 1.97 1.65
CA GLY A 16 11.18 3.03 2.03
C GLY A 16 9.76 2.56 2.34
N THR A 17 9.59 1.33 2.85
CA THR A 17 8.27 0.85 3.32
C THR A 17 7.69 1.75 4.41
N VAL A 18 6.38 1.98 4.35
CA VAL A 18 5.62 2.72 5.37
C VAL A 18 4.56 1.80 5.98
N THR A 19 4.59 1.70 7.30
CA THR A 19 3.61 0.95 8.09
C THR A 19 2.79 1.92 8.94
N LEU A 20 1.47 1.84 8.83
CA LEU A 20 0.51 2.57 9.66
C LEU A 20 -0.30 1.58 10.50
N VAL A 21 -0.64 1.95 11.73
CA VAL A 21 -1.31 1.06 12.70
C VAL A 21 -2.40 1.81 13.45
N GLU A 22 -3.59 1.21 13.54
CA GLU A 22 -4.73 1.66 14.34
C GLU A 22 -5.44 0.46 14.98
N GLY A 23 -5.21 0.23 16.28
CA GLY A 23 -5.81 -0.90 17.01
C GLY A 23 -5.48 -2.27 16.40
N THR A 24 -6.48 -2.93 15.81
CA THR A 24 -6.34 -4.25 15.15
C THR A 24 -6.15 -4.16 13.63
N SER A 25 -6.07 -2.92 13.12
CA SER A 25 -5.84 -2.64 11.72
C SER A 25 -4.43 -2.15 11.49
N PHE A 26 -3.84 -2.54 10.38
CA PHE A 26 -2.59 -1.95 9.93
C PHE A 26 -2.52 -1.93 8.41
N CYS A 27 -1.67 -1.04 7.89
CA CYS A 27 -1.45 -0.85 6.46
C CYS A 27 0.05 -0.90 6.20
N ILE A 28 0.46 -1.66 5.20
CA ILE A 28 1.85 -1.69 4.71
C ILE A 28 1.84 -1.26 3.24
N SER A 29 2.69 -0.29 2.90
CA SER A 29 2.79 0.26 1.54
C SER A 29 4.23 0.66 1.21
N SER A 30 4.54 0.85 -0.07
CA SER A 30 5.79 1.45 -0.51
C SER A 30 5.90 2.94 -0.15
N ALA A 31 7.09 3.52 -0.35
CA ALA A 31 7.39 4.92 -0.05
C ALA A 31 6.52 5.95 -0.81
N ASN A 32 5.93 5.56 -1.95
CA ASN A 32 5.01 6.40 -2.71
C ASN A 32 3.53 6.20 -2.30
N GLY A 33 3.26 5.34 -1.30
CA GLY A 33 1.93 5.02 -0.79
C GLY A 33 1.20 3.91 -1.55
N ASP A 34 1.83 3.29 -2.56
CA ASP A 34 1.23 2.19 -3.31
C ASP A 34 1.30 0.85 -2.56
N MET A 35 0.36 -0.04 -2.88
CA MET A 35 0.29 -1.41 -2.42
C MET A 35 0.23 -2.33 -3.63
N TYR A 36 1.04 -3.38 -3.58
CA TYR A 36 1.23 -4.33 -4.66
C TYR A 36 1.18 -5.74 -4.04
N PRO A 37 0.33 -6.65 -4.53
CA PRO A 37 0.07 -7.94 -3.89
C PRO A 37 1.29 -8.89 -3.90
N GLU A 38 2.27 -8.61 -4.76
CA GLU A 38 3.55 -9.33 -4.87
C GLU A 38 4.49 -9.07 -3.68
N TYR A 39 4.23 -8.00 -2.92
CA TYR A 39 4.92 -7.64 -1.68
C TYR A 39 3.98 -7.87 -0.48
N PRO A 40 4.49 -7.85 0.76
CA PRO A 40 3.64 -7.90 1.96
C PRO A 40 2.88 -6.58 2.21
N HIS A 41 2.52 -5.87 1.14
CA HIS A 41 1.68 -4.69 1.19
C HIS A 41 0.21 -5.07 1.38
N GLY A 42 -0.56 -4.12 1.87
CA GLY A 42 -2.00 -4.24 1.98
C GLY A 42 -2.56 -3.55 3.21
N VAL A 43 -3.88 -3.53 3.29
CA VAL A 43 -4.63 -3.16 4.49
C VAL A 43 -5.12 -4.43 5.14
N PHE A 44 -4.81 -4.57 6.42
CA PHE A 44 -5.16 -5.72 7.24
C PHE A 44 -6.13 -5.27 8.33
N PHE A 45 -7.18 -6.06 8.53
CA PHE A 45 -8.11 -5.93 9.64
C PHE A 45 -8.26 -7.31 10.26
N GLN A 46 -7.93 -7.44 11.56
CA GLN A 46 -8.00 -8.73 12.28
C GLN A 46 -7.29 -9.86 11.51
N ASP A 47 -6.02 -9.63 11.15
CA ASP A 47 -5.15 -10.56 10.42
C ASP A 47 -5.59 -10.96 9.00
N THR A 48 -6.65 -10.35 8.47
CA THR A 48 -7.12 -10.56 7.08
C THR A 48 -6.75 -9.38 6.19
N ARG A 49 -6.11 -9.63 5.04
CA ARG A 49 -5.78 -8.63 4.02
C ARG A 49 -7.03 -8.23 3.22
N ILE A 50 -7.71 -7.18 3.69
CA ILE A 50 -8.92 -6.66 3.06
C ILE A 50 -8.64 -5.83 1.79
N LEU A 51 -7.40 -5.36 1.61
CA LEU A 51 -6.93 -4.64 0.42
C LEU A 51 -5.53 -5.16 0.05
N SER A 52 -5.38 -5.77 -1.12
CA SER A 52 -4.11 -6.35 -1.59
C SER A 52 -3.41 -5.49 -2.64
N ARG A 53 -4.17 -4.71 -3.42
CA ARG A 53 -3.64 -3.69 -4.34
C ARG A 53 -4.30 -2.34 -4.09
N TRP A 54 -3.47 -1.31 -4.10
CA TRP A 54 -3.85 0.09 -4.13
C TRP A 54 -2.71 0.83 -4.81
N SER A 55 -2.80 1.02 -6.12
CA SER A 55 -1.74 1.70 -6.87
C SER A 55 -2.32 2.77 -7.78
N MET A 56 -1.65 3.92 -7.82
CA MET A 56 -2.09 5.08 -8.57
C MET A 56 -1.11 5.38 -9.70
N THR A 57 -1.64 5.70 -10.87
CA THR A 57 -0.86 6.24 -11.99
C THR A 57 -1.47 7.55 -12.46
N ILE A 58 -0.62 8.41 -13.01
CA ILE A 58 -1.05 9.60 -13.75
C ILE A 58 -0.47 9.49 -15.15
N ASN A 59 -1.33 9.64 -16.16
CA ASN A 59 -0.97 9.49 -17.57
C ASN A 59 -0.26 8.14 -17.86
N GLY A 60 -0.69 7.08 -17.16
CA GLY A 60 -0.13 5.74 -17.26
C GLY A 60 1.26 5.56 -16.64
N GLN A 61 1.81 6.58 -15.96
CA GLN A 61 3.09 6.50 -15.26
C GLN A 61 2.89 6.34 -13.75
N PRO A 62 3.67 5.47 -13.08
CA PRO A 62 3.64 5.35 -11.62
C PRO A 62 4.23 6.60 -10.96
N LEU A 63 3.83 6.87 -9.72
CA LEU A 63 4.39 7.99 -8.96
C LEU A 63 5.78 7.66 -8.44
N GLU A 64 6.73 8.55 -8.67
CA GLU A 64 8.02 8.55 -8.00
C GLU A 64 7.87 9.18 -6.62
N SER A 65 8.33 8.49 -5.57
CA SER A 65 8.27 9.00 -4.20
C SER A 65 9.26 10.16 -4.03
N LEU A 66 8.76 11.28 -3.51
CA LEU A 66 9.57 12.41 -3.06
C LEU A 66 9.76 12.38 -1.54
N ALA A 67 8.69 12.07 -0.81
CA ALA A 67 8.73 11.94 0.64
C ALA A 67 7.56 11.09 1.15
N ALA A 68 7.77 10.44 2.30
CA ALA A 68 6.71 9.88 3.12
C ALA A 68 6.88 10.41 4.55
N THR A 69 5.88 11.11 5.05
CA THR A 69 5.88 11.71 6.38
C THR A 69 4.80 11.09 7.23
N MET A 70 5.18 10.36 8.27
CA MET A 70 4.24 9.90 9.30
C MET A 70 3.78 11.10 10.13
N LYS A 71 2.47 11.36 10.13
CA LYS A 71 1.83 12.44 10.90
C LYS A 71 1.41 11.93 12.27
N GLU A 72 0.80 10.74 12.29
CA GLU A 72 0.39 9.97 13.45
C GLU A 72 0.64 8.47 13.17
N PRO A 73 0.61 7.57 14.17
CA PRO A 73 0.80 6.13 13.93
C PRO A 73 -0.16 5.53 12.90
N TYR A 74 -1.38 6.07 12.80
CA TYR A 74 -2.41 5.66 11.86
C TYR A 74 -2.48 6.54 10.60
N ARG A 75 -1.63 7.57 10.47
CA ARG A 75 -1.75 8.59 9.41
C ARG A 75 -0.41 8.98 8.80
N ALA A 76 -0.32 8.97 7.47
CA ALA A 76 0.85 9.47 6.75
C ALA A 76 0.47 10.30 5.52
N LEU A 77 1.35 11.25 5.21
CA LEU A 77 1.34 12.03 3.98
C LEU A 77 2.43 11.50 3.04
N PHE A 78 2.03 11.03 1.87
CA PHE A 78 2.93 10.66 0.79
C PHE A 78 2.97 11.80 -0.24
N ALA A 79 4.18 12.26 -0.57
CA ALA A 79 4.40 13.21 -1.64
C ALA A 79 5.13 12.51 -2.80
N GLY A 80 4.64 12.71 -4.02
CA GLY A 80 5.23 12.14 -5.22
C GLY A 80 5.14 13.07 -6.41
N ARG A 81 5.92 12.74 -7.43
CA ARG A 81 5.86 13.37 -8.76
C ARG A 81 5.59 12.31 -9.81
N VAL A 82 5.11 12.74 -10.97
CA VAL A 82 4.99 11.85 -12.13
C VAL A 82 6.29 11.99 -12.94
N PRO A 83 7.00 10.91 -13.27
CA PRO A 83 8.17 11.01 -14.12
C PRO A 83 7.73 11.32 -15.56
N ARG A 84 8.54 12.08 -16.30
CA ARG A 84 8.38 12.20 -17.77
C ARG A 84 9.33 11.24 -18.47
N SER A 85 8.80 10.53 -19.46
CA SER A 85 9.56 9.54 -20.25
C SER A 85 10.42 10.16 -21.36
N ASP A 86 10.29 11.46 -21.63
CA ASP A 86 10.93 12.15 -22.77
C ASP A 86 12.27 12.85 -22.43
N GLY A 87 12.77 12.72 -21.21
CA GLY A 87 14.07 13.28 -20.80
C GLY A 87 14.08 14.80 -20.60
N TYR A 88 12.94 15.48 -20.76
CA TYR A 88 12.74 16.86 -20.30
C TYR A 88 12.43 16.87 -18.79
N ALA A 89 12.56 18.05 -18.18
CA ALA A 89 12.28 18.26 -16.75
C ALA A 89 10.94 17.61 -16.33
N ASP A 90 10.88 17.10 -15.09
CA ASP A 90 9.71 16.39 -14.56
C ASP A 90 8.39 17.14 -14.84
N THR A 91 7.28 16.41 -14.88
CA THR A 91 5.97 17.07 -15.03
C THR A 91 5.73 18.05 -13.88
N PRO A 92 5.04 19.17 -14.14
CA PRO A 92 4.71 20.13 -13.10
C PRO A 92 3.67 19.61 -12.09
N LEU A 93 3.19 18.36 -12.26
CA LEU A 93 2.24 17.73 -11.35
C LEU A 93 2.93 17.14 -10.12
N ILE A 94 2.58 17.68 -8.96
CA ILE A 94 2.88 17.08 -7.66
C ILE A 94 1.62 16.42 -7.12
N VAL A 95 1.80 15.25 -6.52
CA VAL A 95 0.73 14.47 -5.91
C VAL A 95 1.00 14.37 -4.41
N GLU A 96 0.02 14.73 -3.63
CA GLU A 96 -0.01 14.55 -2.18
C GLU A 96 -1.12 13.56 -1.85
N ARG A 97 -0.81 12.55 -1.04
CA ARG A 97 -1.78 11.55 -0.60
C ARG A 97 -1.75 11.45 0.92
N LEU A 98 -2.83 11.88 1.56
CA LEU A 98 -2.99 11.77 3.00
C LEU A 98 -3.82 10.52 3.31
N ARG A 99 -3.17 9.51 3.89
CA ARG A 99 -3.77 8.24 4.26
C ARG A 99 -4.03 8.19 5.75
N GLU A 100 -5.21 7.72 6.11
CA GLU A 100 -5.60 7.35 7.48
C GLU A 100 -6.06 5.88 7.53
N VAL A 101 -5.60 5.14 8.53
CA VAL A 101 -6.01 3.76 8.81
C VAL A 101 -7.08 3.76 9.90
N GLY A 102 -8.15 3.01 9.68
CA GLY A 102 -9.23 2.73 10.63
C GLY A 102 -9.72 1.29 10.46
N SER A 103 -11.01 1.06 10.25
CA SER A 103 -11.52 -0.26 9.80
C SER A 103 -11.19 -0.60 8.32
N GLY A 104 -10.41 0.26 7.68
CA GLY A 104 -9.95 0.21 6.30
C GLY A 104 -8.96 1.35 6.09
N ILE A 105 -8.95 1.95 4.90
CA ILE A 105 -8.23 3.20 4.66
C ILE A 105 -9.19 4.29 4.20
N LEU A 106 -8.89 5.51 4.61
CA LEU A 106 -9.36 6.74 3.98
C LEU A 106 -8.16 7.40 3.30
N GLU A 107 -8.31 7.78 2.05
CA GLU A 107 -7.26 8.44 1.28
C GLU A 107 -7.77 9.76 0.71
N GLU A 108 -7.12 10.87 1.06
CA GLU A 108 -7.29 12.15 0.39
C GLU A 108 -6.15 12.33 -0.63
N ILE A 109 -6.50 12.44 -1.91
CA ILE A 109 -5.55 12.60 -3.01
C ILE A 109 -5.65 14.03 -3.55
N THR A 110 -4.59 14.81 -3.38
CA THR A 110 -4.45 16.16 -3.95
C THR A 110 -3.43 16.14 -5.08
N ILE A 111 -3.80 16.68 -6.24
CA ILE A 111 -2.90 16.83 -7.39
C ILE A 111 -2.82 18.30 -7.72
N ARG A 112 -1.60 18.83 -7.83
CA ARG A 112 -1.36 20.25 -8.10
C ARG A 112 -0.44 20.42 -9.29
N ASN A 113 -0.90 21.21 -10.25
CA ASN A 113 -0.09 21.69 -11.36
C ASN A 113 0.63 22.98 -10.96
N TYR A 114 1.96 22.96 -10.96
CA TYR A 114 2.81 24.11 -10.63
C TYR A 114 3.31 24.90 -11.87
N SER A 115 2.90 24.53 -13.09
CA SER A 115 3.21 25.32 -14.29
C SER A 115 2.18 26.41 -14.55
N ALA A 116 2.56 27.36 -15.42
CA ALA A 116 1.63 28.34 -15.97
C ALA A 116 0.68 27.74 -17.02
N ASP A 117 1.12 26.67 -17.71
CA ASP A 117 0.36 26.03 -18.77
C ASP A 117 -0.55 24.91 -18.23
N PRO A 118 -1.72 24.65 -18.88
CA PRO A 118 -2.54 23.48 -18.58
C PRO A 118 -1.76 22.17 -18.76
N ALA A 119 -2.00 21.19 -17.89
CA ALA A 119 -1.41 19.86 -17.96
C ALA A 119 -2.50 18.79 -18.08
N GLU A 120 -2.28 17.80 -18.94
CA GLU A 120 -3.11 16.60 -19.00
C GLU A 120 -2.89 15.77 -17.72
N CYS A 121 -3.99 15.36 -17.08
CA CYS A 121 -3.97 14.61 -15.83
C CYS A 121 -5.03 13.51 -15.86
N MET A 122 -4.70 12.39 -16.49
CA MET A 122 -5.51 11.18 -16.45
C MET A 122 -5.10 10.34 -15.24
N ILE A 123 -5.99 10.20 -14.28
CA ILE A 123 -5.77 9.44 -13.05
C ILE A 123 -6.33 8.04 -13.23
N ALA A 124 -5.53 7.02 -12.93
CA ALA A 124 -6.01 5.65 -12.81
C ALA A 124 -5.61 5.04 -11.47
N LEU A 125 -6.56 4.38 -10.83
CA LEU A 125 -6.38 3.69 -9.56
C LEU A 125 -6.69 2.20 -9.75
N ALA A 126 -5.74 1.34 -9.43
CA ALA A 126 -5.95 -0.10 -9.38
C ALA A 126 -6.21 -0.53 -7.93
N VAL A 127 -7.28 -1.28 -7.73
CA VAL A 127 -7.77 -1.70 -6.42
C VAL A 127 -8.11 -3.18 -6.48
N GLU A 128 -7.54 -3.98 -5.58
CA GLU A 128 -7.79 -5.43 -5.51
C GLU A 128 -7.88 -5.88 -4.05
N SER A 129 -8.59 -6.98 -3.83
CA SER A 129 -8.64 -7.70 -2.57
C SER A 129 -8.48 -9.19 -2.83
N ASP A 130 -7.85 -9.89 -1.89
CA ASP A 130 -7.70 -11.34 -1.90
C ASP A 130 -8.16 -12.02 -0.61
N PHE A 131 -8.38 -11.26 0.47
CA PHE A 131 -8.73 -11.77 1.79
C PHE A 131 -7.74 -12.81 2.31
N ALA A 132 -6.48 -12.70 1.88
CA ALA A 132 -5.41 -13.56 2.35
C ALA A 132 -5.17 -13.32 3.85
N ASP A 133 -4.92 -14.41 4.58
CA ASP A 133 -4.50 -14.31 5.97
C ASP A 133 -3.05 -13.84 6.08
N LEU A 134 -2.71 -13.17 7.18
CA LEU A 134 -1.37 -12.64 7.42
C LEU A 134 -0.26 -13.70 7.30
N PHE A 135 -0.53 -14.95 7.65
CA PHE A 135 0.42 -16.05 7.48
C PHE A 135 0.62 -16.43 6.00
N GLU A 136 -0.46 -16.43 5.21
CA GLU A 136 -0.39 -16.68 3.76
C GLU A 136 0.44 -15.60 3.07
N VAL A 137 0.28 -14.32 3.45
CA VAL A 137 1.08 -13.19 2.93
C VAL A 137 2.56 -13.31 3.32
N LYS A 138 2.87 -13.90 4.48
CA LYS A 138 4.25 -14.17 4.92
C LYS A 138 4.87 -15.41 4.27
N GLY A 139 4.16 -16.10 3.38
CA GLY A 139 4.65 -17.30 2.71
C GLY A 139 4.46 -18.60 3.50
N PHE A 140 3.63 -18.59 4.55
CA PHE A 140 3.23 -19.79 5.28
C PHE A 140 1.87 -20.27 4.73
N PRO A 141 1.84 -21.29 3.85
CA PRO A 141 0.59 -21.78 3.30
C PRO A 141 -0.29 -22.40 4.39
N ARG A 142 -1.62 -22.21 4.28
CA ARG A 142 -2.58 -22.89 5.15
C ARG A 142 -2.49 -24.40 4.95
N ALA A 143 -2.14 -25.13 6.00
CA ALA A 143 -2.28 -26.58 6.04
C ALA A 143 -3.74 -26.94 6.31
N TRP A 144 -4.50 -27.23 5.25
CA TRP A 144 -5.84 -27.82 5.42
C TRP A 144 -5.69 -29.30 5.81
N SER A 145 -5.90 -29.63 7.08
CA SER A 145 -6.17 -31.00 7.47
C SER A 145 -7.64 -31.29 7.19
N SER A 146 -7.94 -31.95 6.06
CA SER A 146 -9.26 -32.54 5.89
C SER A 146 -9.40 -33.68 6.90
N THR A 147 -10.25 -33.51 7.91
CA THR A 147 -10.79 -34.66 8.64
C THR A 147 -11.72 -35.36 7.67
N GLN A 148 -11.20 -36.29 6.86
CA GLN A 148 -12.07 -37.27 6.20
C GLN A 148 -12.66 -38.10 7.33
N GLY A 149 -13.91 -37.80 7.69
CA GLY A 149 -14.72 -38.72 8.46
C GLY A 149 -14.80 -40.02 7.68
N THR A 150 -14.08 -41.03 8.13
CA THR A 150 -14.38 -42.42 7.78
C THR A 150 -15.74 -42.72 8.39
N ASP A 151 -16.81 -42.50 7.63
CA ASP A 151 -18.09 -43.12 7.88
C ASP A 151 -17.89 -44.63 7.69
N LEU A 152 -17.78 -45.34 8.81
CA LEU A 152 -17.95 -46.78 8.88
C LEU A 152 -19.46 -47.05 8.80
N GLY A 153 -19.91 -47.52 7.65
CA GLY A 153 -21.24 -48.06 7.40
C GLY A 153 -21.17 -49.24 6.44
#